data_AF-A0A7R7E3B7-F1
#
_entry.id   AF-A0A7R7E3B7-F1
#
_cell.length_a   1.000
_cell.length_b   1.000
_cell.length_c   1.000
_cell.angle_alpha   90.00
_cell.angle_beta   90.00
_cell.angle_gamma   90.00
#
_symmetry.space_group_name_H-M   'P 1'
#
loop_
_entity.id
_entity.type
_entity.pdbx_description
1 polymer ?
#
loop_
_entity_poly.entity_id
_entity_poly.type
_entity_poly.pdbx_seq_one_letter_code
_entity_poly.pdbx_strand_id
1 'polypeptide(L)'
;MDTRGAPSVIPAQMAGSSIHTATTMTTPGADAYAYGKGEKRTEIIDGRARTSYGYRKPLEEWEVPLKDHRDSYIGSAEFERNQKQLAFNNYAKIGGAKSGRGGRALPAGLLSCGRCGRRLMVSYLGGPPGQPVYRCDRPNLMLGLPRCFTFGGLRVDAAVAKELLRVVEPMAIEAAVEPGRSYVEGRSEQQRIVELELQQARYEASLAERRYAACDPDNRLIAAQLEKGWETALRRVEACEARLKAARAPDPAAALPDFARLAEDLDAAWNAPGVTMRAR
;
A
#
# COMPACT_ATOMS: atom_id res chain seq x y z
N MET A 1 -2.36 53.13 -10.88
CA MET A 1 -2.20 52.42 -9.59
C MET A 1 -3.25 51.34 -9.51
N ASP A 2 -2.78 50.12 -9.21
CA ASP A 2 -3.48 48.89 -8.86
C ASP A 2 -4.34 48.15 -9.89
N THR A 3 -3.60 47.39 -10.70
CA THR A 3 -3.97 46.07 -11.22
C THR A 3 -4.17 45.05 -10.09
N ARG A 4 -5.39 44.49 -9.93
CA ARG A 4 -5.63 43.32 -9.07
C ARG A 4 -5.30 42.04 -9.85
N GLY A 5 -4.20 41.39 -9.48
CA GLY A 5 -3.79 40.09 -10.00
C GLY A 5 -4.55 38.94 -9.31
N ALA A 6 -5.14 38.07 -10.12
CA ALA A 6 -5.61 36.75 -9.70
C ALA A 6 -4.41 35.78 -9.60
N PRO A 7 -4.38 34.85 -8.63
CA PRO A 7 -3.32 33.86 -8.54
C PRO A 7 -3.47 32.82 -9.67
N SER A 8 -2.49 32.80 -10.58
CA SER A 8 -2.35 31.76 -11.59
C SER A 8 -1.90 30.46 -10.93
N VAL A 9 -2.79 29.48 -10.85
CA VAL A 9 -2.42 28.09 -10.56
C VAL A 9 -1.84 27.51 -11.84
N ILE A 10 -0.50 27.45 -11.91
CA ILE A 10 0.23 26.76 -12.98
C ILE A 10 0.10 25.25 -12.73
N PRO A 11 -0.52 24.45 -13.62
CA PRO A 11 -0.46 23.00 -13.51
C PRO A 11 0.94 22.55 -13.91
N ALA A 12 1.74 22.11 -12.94
CA ALA A 12 3.02 21.46 -13.20
C ALA A 12 2.79 20.12 -13.90
N GLN A 13 2.76 20.12 -15.23
CA GLN A 13 2.98 18.94 -16.05
C GLN A 13 4.44 18.50 -15.88
N MET A 14 4.73 17.69 -14.87
CA MET A 14 6.01 16.99 -14.80
C MET A 14 6.01 15.87 -15.85
N ALA A 15 6.88 16.03 -16.85
CA ALA A 15 7.13 15.03 -17.88
C ALA A 15 7.62 13.71 -17.25
N GLY A 16 7.01 12.58 -17.62
CA GLY A 16 7.31 11.24 -17.09
C GLY A 16 8.73 10.73 -17.30
N SER A 17 9.59 11.49 -17.99
CA SER A 17 11.03 11.19 -18.11
C SER A 17 11.77 11.39 -16.78
N SER A 18 11.44 12.44 -16.02
CA SER A 18 12.18 12.79 -14.79
C SER A 18 11.90 11.85 -13.61
N ILE A 19 10.72 11.22 -13.57
CA ILE A 19 10.34 10.25 -12.53
C ILE A 19 11.09 8.93 -12.74
N HIS A 20 11.31 8.52 -13.99
CA HIS A 20 12.06 7.29 -14.24
C HIS A 20 13.51 7.38 -13.79
N THR A 21 14.16 8.54 -13.92
CA THR A 21 15.55 8.76 -13.49
C THR A 21 15.71 8.76 -11.96
N ALA A 22 14.70 9.28 -11.23
CA ALA A 22 14.70 9.27 -9.76
C ALA A 22 14.42 7.87 -9.17
N THR A 23 13.59 7.05 -9.83
CA THR A 23 13.28 5.69 -9.36
C THR A 23 14.23 4.61 -9.90
N THR A 24 15.03 4.90 -10.93
CA THR A 24 16.20 4.08 -11.33
C THR A 24 17.48 4.46 -10.59
N MET A 25 17.35 5.11 -9.43
CA MET A 25 18.45 5.19 -8.48
C MET A 25 18.91 3.76 -8.18
N THR A 26 20.07 3.43 -8.70
CA THR A 26 20.62 2.07 -8.62
C THR A 26 21.49 1.89 -7.38
N THR A 27 21.67 2.98 -6.63
CA THR A 27 22.47 3.02 -5.43
C THR A 27 21.55 2.90 -4.20
N PRO A 28 21.85 2.04 -3.21
CA PRO A 28 21.05 1.93 -1.99
C PRO A 28 20.99 3.25 -1.25
N GLY A 29 19.78 3.80 -1.11
CA GLY A 29 19.60 5.16 -0.63
C GLY A 29 20.02 6.19 -1.69
N ALA A 30 19.22 7.24 -1.82
CA ALA A 30 19.39 8.28 -2.84
C ALA A 30 20.74 9.04 -2.80
N ASP A 31 21.66 8.74 -1.86
CA ASP A 31 22.90 9.48 -1.64
C ASP A 31 24.13 8.60 -1.32
N ALA A 32 24.10 7.31 -1.69
CA ALA A 32 25.29 6.48 -1.58
C ALA A 32 26.35 6.83 -2.65
N TYR A 33 27.61 6.94 -2.25
CA TYR A 33 28.72 7.05 -3.19
C TYR A 33 29.05 5.65 -3.70
N ALA A 34 29.03 5.48 -5.03
CA ALA A 34 29.29 4.20 -5.64
C ALA A 34 30.22 4.32 -6.85
N TYR A 35 31.34 3.59 -6.79
CA TYR A 35 32.35 3.48 -7.85
C TYR A 35 32.47 2.02 -8.34
N GLY A 36 32.92 1.83 -9.58
CA GLY A 36 33.07 0.48 -10.16
C GLY A 36 31.77 -0.19 -10.64
N LYS A 37 30.75 0.60 -11.01
CA LYS A 37 29.41 0.08 -11.40
C LYS A 37 29.40 -0.72 -12.71
N GLY A 38 30.48 -0.71 -13.48
CA GLY A 38 30.54 -1.38 -14.78
C GLY A 38 31.84 -2.12 -14.98
N GLU A 39 31.82 -3.08 -15.90
CA GLU A 39 32.97 -3.85 -16.34
C GLU A 39 33.17 -3.72 -17.85
N LYS A 40 34.41 -3.86 -18.28
CA LYS A 40 34.77 -4.04 -19.69
C LYS A 40 34.90 -5.54 -19.95
N ARG A 41 34.31 -6.02 -21.03
CA ARG A 41 34.49 -7.40 -21.49
C ARG A 41 35.33 -7.40 -22.75
N THR A 42 36.42 -8.16 -22.73
CA THR A 42 37.28 -8.35 -23.90
C THR A 42 37.12 -9.78 -24.36
N GLU A 43 36.62 -9.94 -25.58
CA GLU A 43 36.51 -11.23 -26.25
C GLU A 43 37.39 -11.23 -27.50
N ILE A 44 37.99 -12.39 -27.83
CA ILE A 44 38.75 -12.55 -29.06
C ILE A 44 37.77 -12.99 -30.15
N ILE A 45 37.52 -12.12 -31.12
CA ILE A 45 36.66 -12.39 -32.29
C ILE A 45 37.56 -12.31 -33.52
N ASP A 46 37.58 -13.37 -34.33
CA ASP A 46 38.40 -13.47 -35.54
C ASP A 46 39.89 -13.18 -35.29
N GLY A 47 40.43 -13.69 -34.18
CA GLY A 47 41.85 -13.53 -33.81
C GLY A 47 42.23 -12.12 -33.34
N ARG A 48 41.26 -11.20 -33.19
CA ARG A 48 41.48 -9.85 -32.67
C ARG A 48 40.74 -9.64 -31.36
N ALA A 49 41.41 -9.05 -30.38
CA ALA A 49 40.78 -8.67 -29.12
C ALA A 49 39.79 -7.51 -29.37
N ARG A 50 38.51 -7.73 -29.08
CA ARG A 50 37.45 -6.72 -29.14
C ARG A 50 36.94 -6.45 -27.73
N THR A 51 37.15 -5.21 -27.27
CA THR A 51 36.63 -4.74 -25.99
C THR A 51 35.24 -4.13 -26.20
N SER A 52 34.31 -4.54 -25.36
CA SER A 52 32.95 -4.01 -25.31
C SER A 52 32.69 -3.38 -23.93
N TYR A 53 31.87 -2.33 -23.92
CA TYR A 53 31.58 -1.49 -22.76
C TYR A 53 30.09 -1.53 -22.42
N GLY A 54 29.72 -1.09 -21.22
CA GLY A 54 28.32 -0.94 -20.80
C GLY A 54 27.74 -2.15 -20.05
N TYR A 55 28.58 -3.13 -19.68
CA TYR A 55 28.17 -4.21 -18.78
C TYR A 55 28.13 -3.68 -17.36
N ARG A 56 26.96 -3.79 -16.72
CA ARG A 56 26.77 -3.36 -15.34
C ARG A 56 27.06 -4.52 -14.39
N LYS A 57 27.85 -4.27 -13.35
CA LYS A 57 28.10 -5.25 -12.30
C LYS A 57 26.89 -5.33 -11.34
N PRO A 58 26.57 -6.50 -10.77
CA PRO A 58 25.65 -6.60 -9.65
C PRO A 58 26.17 -5.79 -8.46
N LEU A 59 25.27 -5.37 -7.57
CA LEU A 59 25.58 -4.41 -6.49
C LEU A 59 26.71 -4.93 -5.58
N GLU A 60 26.76 -6.24 -5.38
CA GLU A 60 27.70 -6.97 -4.54
C GLU A 60 29.14 -6.91 -5.08
N GLU A 61 29.29 -6.64 -6.39
CA GLU A 61 30.58 -6.58 -7.09
C GLU A 61 31.05 -5.14 -7.34
N TRP A 62 30.37 -4.16 -6.75
CA TRP A 62 30.79 -2.77 -6.86
C TRP A 62 32.02 -2.52 -5.99
N GLU A 63 33.03 -1.90 -6.58
CA GLU A 63 34.35 -1.74 -5.95
C GLU A 63 34.30 -0.85 -4.70
N VAL A 64 33.38 0.12 -4.66
CA VAL A 64 33.21 1.00 -3.51
C VAL A 64 31.72 1.28 -3.29
N PRO A 65 31.03 0.55 -2.40
CA PRO A 65 29.67 0.87 -1.99
C PRO A 65 29.68 1.57 -0.62
N LEU A 66 29.83 2.91 -0.59
CA LEU A 66 29.66 3.66 0.65
C LEU A 66 28.17 3.86 0.93
N LYS A 67 27.64 3.07 1.86
CA LYS A 67 26.30 3.24 2.43
C LYS A 67 26.32 4.38 3.45
N ASP A 68 25.21 5.11 3.55
CA ASP A 68 24.95 6.11 4.59
C ASP A 68 25.94 7.28 4.66
N HIS A 69 26.49 7.70 3.51
CA HIS A 69 27.36 8.88 3.44
C HIS A 69 26.59 10.20 3.69
N ARG A 70 25.26 10.23 3.49
CA ARG A 70 24.33 11.31 3.86
C ARG A 70 22.97 10.73 4.22
N ASP A 71 22.16 11.52 4.93
CA ASP A 71 20.74 11.23 5.14
C ASP A 71 20.04 11.05 3.79
N SER A 72 19.54 9.84 3.57
CA SER A 72 18.93 9.45 2.29
C SER A 72 17.44 9.76 2.28
N TYR A 73 16.92 10.11 1.10
CA TYR A 73 15.49 10.34 0.90
C TYR A 73 14.61 9.09 1.13
N ILE A 74 15.18 7.89 1.01
CA ILE A 74 14.50 6.61 1.25
C ILE A 74 15.41 5.66 2.01
N GLY A 75 14.87 4.97 3.02
CA GLY A 75 15.65 4.01 3.81
C GLY A 75 16.05 2.76 3.04
N SER A 76 17.10 2.05 3.50
CA SER A 76 17.62 0.84 2.85
C SER A 76 16.57 -0.25 2.60
N ALA A 77 15.67 -0.49 3.57
CA ALA A 77 14.60 -1.47 3.42
C ALA A 77 13.56 -1.06 2.35
N GLU A 78 13.27 0.24 2.25
CA GLU A 78 12.37 0.76 1.22
C GLU A 78 13.00 0.68 -0.16
N PHE A 79 14.29 0.99 -0.27
CA PHE A 79 15.06 0.82 -1.49
C PHE A 79 15.05 -0.63 -1.99
N GLU A 80 15.31 -1.60 -1.12
CA GLU A 80 15.31 -3.01 -1.51
C GLU A 80 13.93 -3.47 -1.99
N ARG A 81 12.86 -3.05 -1.30
CA ARG A 81 11.48 -3.30 -1.74
C ARG A 81 11.22 -2.69 -3.13
N ASN A 82 11.64 -1.45 -3.35
CA ASN A 82 11.47 -0.77 -4.64
C ASN A 82 12.22 -1.50 -5.75
N GLN A 83 13.45 -1.98 -5.51
CA GLN A 83 14.20 -2.75 -6.52
C GLN A 83 13.54 -4.07 -6.86
N LYS A 84 13.02 -4.81 -5.87
CA LYS A 84 12.24 -6.03 -6.11
C LYS A 84 11.00 -5.74 -6.96
N GLN A 85 10.27 -4.66 -6.66
CA GLN A 85 9.09 -4.25 -7.43
C GLN A 85 9.46 -3.84 -8.86
N LEU A 86 10.55 -3.09 -9.07
CA LEU A 86 11.02 -2.69 -10.40
C LEU A 86 11.46 -3.90 -11.23
N ALA A 87 12.15 -4.86 -10.62
CA ALA A 87 12.54 -6.11 -11.26
C ALA A 87 11.31 -6.93 -11.67
N PHE A 88 10.30 -7.02 -10.81
CA PHE A 88 9.03 -7.68 -11.12
C PHE A 88 8.27 -6.97 -12.26
N ASN A 89 8.25 -5.64 -12.24
CA ASN A 89 7.62 -4.81 -13.26
C ASN A 89 8.39 -4.76 -14.59
N ASN A 90 9.59 -5.36 -14.66
CA ASN A 90 10.48 -5.24 -15.80
C ASN A 90 9.91 -5.99 -17.03
N TYR A 91 9.55 -5.19 -18.03
CA TYR A 91 8.94 -5.56 -19.29
C TYR A 91 9.79 -6.52 -20.16
N ALA A 92 11.09 -6.64 -19.91
CA ALA A 92 12.03 -7.30 -20.81
C ALA A 92 12.02 -8.84 -20.77
N LYS A 93 11.42 -9.48 -19.76
CA LYS A 93 11.42 -10.95 -19.65
C LYS A 93 10.21 -11.58 -20.34
N ILE A 94 10.46 -12.63 -21.13
CA ILE A 94 9.41 -13.55 -21.60
C ILE A 94 8.70 -14.11 -20.36
N GLY A 95 7.39 -13.93 -20.27
CA GLY A 95 6.60 -14.37 -19.11
C GLY A 95 6.53 -13.38 -17.93
N GLY A 96 7.33 -12.30 -17.92
CA GLY A 96 7.31 -11.31 -16.82
C GLY A 96 6.02 -10.48 -16.78
N ALA A 97 5.46 -10.22 -15.60
CA ALA A 97 4.26 -9.41 -15.43
C ALA A 97 4.48 -7.99 -15.96
N LYS A 98 3.56 -7.49 -16.79
CA LYS A 98 3.58 -6.07 -17.16
C LYS A 98 2.97 -5.29 -16.00
N SER A 99 3.69 -4.32 -15.44
CA SER A 99 3.04 -3.35 -14.57
C SER A 99 1.97 -2.59 -15.37
N GLY A 100 0.77 -2.50 -14.80
CA GLY A 100 -0.32 -1.74 -15.40
C GLY A 100 0.13 -0.29 -15.56
N ARG A 101 0.40 0.15 -16.80
CA ARG A 101 0.82 1.53 -17.10
C ARG A 101 -0.36 2.52 -17.10
N GLY A 102 -1.46 2.16 -16.43
CA GLY A 102 -2.76 2.81 -16.57
C GLY A 102 -3.44 2.53 -17.91
N GLY A 103 -4.73 2.86 -17.98
CA GLY A 103 -5.57 2.73 -19.19
C GLY A 103 -6.85 1.93 -18.97
N ARG A 104 -7.67 1.81 -20.01
CA ARG A 104 -8.98 1.12 -19.97
C ARG A 104 -8.94 -0.35 -20.38
N ALA A 105 -7.77 -0.86 -20.76
CA ALA A 105 -7.56 -2.24 -21.16
C ALA A 105 -7.22 -3.10 -19.92
N LEU A 106 -8.14 -3.96 -19.51
CA LEU A 106 -8.03 -4.76 -18.29
C LEU A 106 -6.88 -5.80 -18.37
N PRO A 107 -6.86 -6.75 -19.32
CA PRO A 107 -5.77 -7.72 -19.46
C PRO A 107 -4.56 -7.19 -20.26
N ALA A 108 -4.25 -5.89 -20.16
CA ALA A 108 -3.15 -5.28 -20.90
C ALA A 108 -1.79 -5.92 -20.57
N GLY A 109 -1.18 -6.60 -21.55
CA GLY A 109 0.11 -7.27 -21.38
C GLY A 109 0.04 -8.69 -20.83
N LEU A 110 -1.16 -9.20 -20.53
CA LEU A 110 -1.39 -10.60 -20.14
C LEU A 110 -1.71 -11.49 -21.36
N LEU A 111 -2.44 -10.95 -22.34
CA LEU A 111 -2.86 -11.72 -23.51
C LEU A 111 -1.69 -12.03 -24.45
N SER A 112 -1.67 -13.27 -24.96
CA SER A 112 -0.70 -13.74 -25.95
C SER A 112 -1.39 -14.26 -27.20
N CYS A 113 -0.73 -14.12 -28.35
CA CYS A 113 -1.23 -14.56 -29.64
C CYS A 113 -1.11 -16.08 -29.76
N GLY A 114 -2.24 -16.79 -29.89
CA GLY A 114 -2.24 -18.25 -30.10
C GLY A 114 -1.60 -18.71 -31.42
N ARG A 115 -1.37 -17.81 -32.38
CA ARG A 115 -0.71 -18.15 -33.65
C ARG A 115 0.81 -18.05 -33.61
N CYS A 116 1.35 -17.03 -32.93
CA CYS A 116 2.79 -16.74 -32.97
C CYS A 116 3.45 -16.68 -31.58
N GLY A 117 2.69 -16.94 -30.51
CA GLY A 117 3.15 -16.95 -29.12
C GLY A 117 3.51 -15.58 -28.54
N ARG A 118 3.46 -14.50 -29.34
CA ARG A 118 3.87 -13.16 -28.90
C ARG A 118 2.74 -12.44 -28.16
N ARG A 119 3.09 -11.64 -27.15
CA ARG A 119 2.14 -10.80 -26.40
C ARG A 119 1.40 -9.83 -27.30
N LEU A 120 0.13 -9.61 -26.98
CA LEU A 120 -0.69 -8.61 -27.62
C LEU A 120 -0.33 -7.22 -27.10
N MET A 121 -0.32 -6.24 -28.01
CA MET A 121 -0.19 -4.84 -27.68
C MET A 121 -1.58 -4.20 -27.60
N VAL A 122 -1.71 -3.16 -26.78
CA VAL A 122 -2.94 -2.38 -26.65
C VAL A 122 -2.75 -1.05 -27.36
N SER A 123 -3.72 -0.71 -28.20
CA SER A 123 -3.88 0.61 -28.79
C SER A 123 -5.23 1.18 -28.40
N TYR A 124 -5.38 2.50 -28.41
CA TYR A 124 -6.66 3.16 -28.16
C TYR A 124 -7.16 3.82 -29.45
N LEU A 125 -8.38 3.49 -29.87
CA LEU A 125 -9.02 4.06 -31.06
C LEU A 125 -10.08 5.11 -30.67
N GLY A 126 -10.21 6.16 -31.47
CA GLY A 126 -11.22 7.22 -31.29
C GLY A 126 -10.78 8.35 -30.36
N GLY A 127 -11.72 9.25 -30.03
CA GLY A 127 -11.46 10.41 -29.17
C GLY A 127 -11.10 10.00 -27.73
N PRO A 128 -10.38 10.86 -26.97
CA PRO A 128 -9.90 10.52 -25.63
C PRO A 128 -11.06 10.15 -24.70
N PRO A 129 -10.93 9.10 -23.86
CA PRO A 129 -9.73 8.28 -23.65
C PRO A 129 -9.50 7.11 -24.65
N GLY A 130 -10.30 7.00 -25.72
CA GLY A 130 -10.24 5.95 -26.76
C GLY A 130 -10.67 4.55 -26.30
N GLN A 131 -11.22 3.75 -27.20
CA GLN A 131 -11.58 2.35 -26.92
C GLN A 131 -10.36 1.44 -27.05
N PRO A 132 -10.12 0.53 -26.09
CA PRO A 132 -8.99 -0.38 -26.16
C PRO A 132 -9.15 -1.38 -27.30
N VAL A 133 -8.06 -1.63 -28.01
CA VAL A 133 -7.97 -2.61 -29.10
C VAL A 133 -6.69 -3.41 -28.93
N TYR A 134 -6.82 -4.73 -28.91
CA TYR A 134 -5.72 -5.67 -28.78
C TYR A 134 -5.22 -6.11 -30.15
N ARG A 135 -3.90 -6.06 -30.34
CA ARG A 135 -3.26 -6.33 -31.63
C ARG A 135 -2.01 -7.19 -31.49
N CYS A 136 -1.86 -8.16 -32.39
CA CYS A 136 -0.60 -8.90 -32.54
C CYS A 136 0.35 -8.14 -33.46
N ASP A 137 1.03 -7.13 -32.92
CA ASP A 137 1.79 -6.16 -33.72
C ASP A 137 3.24 -6.56 -34.01
N ARG A 138 3.79 -7.50 -33.24
CA ARG A 138 5.23 -7.76 -33.26
C ARG A 138 5.75 -8.38 -34.57
N PRO A 139 5.04 -9.29 -35.26
CA PRO A 139 5.43 -9.72 -36.62
C PRO A 139 5.51 -8.55 -37.60
N ASN A 140 4.57 -7.61 -37.52
CA ASN A 140 4.54 -6.44 -38.38
C ASN A 140 5.66 -5.45 -38.08
N LEU A 141 5.90 -5.12 -36.82
CA LEU A 141 6.94 -4.16 -36.43
C LEU A 141 8.37 -4.68 -36.65
N MET A 142 8.60 -5.99 -36.48
CA MET A 142 9.96 -6.55 -36.54
C MET A 142 10.33 -7.06 -37.93
N LEU A 143 9.35 -7.53 -38.71
CA LEU A 143 9.59 -8.27 -39.96
C LEU A 143 8.80 -7.71 -41.16
N GLY A 144 8.02 -6.64 -41.00
CA GLY A 144 7.18 -6.10 -42.07
C GLY A 144 6.01 -7.02 -42.48
N LEU A 145 5.77 -8.09 -41.73
CA LEU A 145 4.73 -9.09 -42.04
C LEU A 145 3.32 -8.57 -41.71
N PRO A 146 2.25 -9.16 -42.29
CA PRO A 146 0.89 -8.87 -41.84
C PRO A 146 0.71 -9.22 -40.36
N ARG A 147 -0.16 -8.46 -39.67
CA ARG A 147 -0.54 -8.76 -38.28
C ARG A 147 -1.27 -10.10 -38.22
N CYS A 148 -1.07 -10.87 -37.15
CA CYS A 148 -1.80 -12.13 -36.99
C CYS A 148 -3.31 -11.91 -36.88
N PHE A 149 -3.73 -10.92 -36.08
CA PHE A 149 -5.12 -10.46 -35.91
C PHE A 149 -5.16 -9.20 -35.01
N THR A 150 -6.33 -8.56 -35.00
CA THR A 150 -6.70 -7.40 -34.18
C THR A 150 -8.14 -7.56 -33.70
N PHE A 151 -8.46 -7.20 -32.46
CA PHE A 151 -9.84 -7.23 -31.95
C PHE A 151 -10.09 -6.14 -30.90
N GLY A 152 -11.36 -5.74 -30.75
CA GLY A 152 -11.78 -4.73 -29.76
C GLY A 152 -11.81 -5.27 -28.34
N GLY A 153 -11.40 -4.45 -27.37
CA GLY A 153 -11.22 -4.88 -25.99
C GLY A 153 -12.51 -5.04 -25.19
N LEU A 154 -13.57 -4.30 -25.52
CA LEU A 154 -14.79 -4.23 -24.68
C LEU A 154 -15.34 -5.59 -24.23
N ARG A 155 -15.52 -6.53 -25.17
CA ARG A 155 -16.08 -7.86 -24.86
C ARG A 155 -15.11 -8.75 -24.10
N VAL A 156 -13.83 -8.68 -24.42
CA VAL A 156 -12.79 -9.49 -23.77
C VAL A 156 -12.56 -9.00 -22.35
N ASP A 157 -12.49 -7.69 -22.15
CA ASP A 157 -12.34 -7.07 -20.84
C ASP A 157 -13.53 -7.39 -19.94
N ALA A 158 -14.76 -7.31 -20.45
CA ALA A 158 -15.95 -7.68 -19.71
C ALA A 158 -15.97 -9.18 -19.32
N ALA A 159 -15.57 -10.06 -20.24
CA ALA A 159 -15.48 -11.50 -19.95
C ALA A 159 -14.41 -11.81 -18.90
N VAL A 160 -13.23 -11.19 -19.00
CA VAL A 160 -12.15 -11.35 -18.03
C VAL A 160 -12.55 -10.77 -16.66
N ALA A 161 -13.19 -9.59 -16.64
CA ALA A 161 -13.68 -8.99 -15.41
C ALA A 161 -14.68 -9.91 -14.70
N LYS A 162 -15.63 -10.48 -15.45
CA LYS A 162 -16.62 -11.40 -14.89
C LYS A 162 -16.00 -12.62 -14.23
N GLU A 163 -15.04 -13.27 -14.89
CA GLU A 163 -14.35 -14.42 -14.31
C GLU A 163 -13.46 -14.03 -13.12
N LEU A 164 -12.82 -12.86 -13.18
CA LEU A 164 -12.04 -12.35 -12.06
C LEU A 164 -12.91 -12.10 -10.83
N LEU A 165 -14.05 -11.43 -11.01
CA LEU A 165 -15.01 -11.20 -9.93
C LEU A 165 -15.51 -12.51 -9.33
N ARG A 166 -15.87 -13.50 -10.17
CA ARG A 166 -16.31 -14.82 -9.71
C ARG A 166 -15.26 -15.55 -8.86
N VAL A 167 -13.98 -15.41 -9.20
CA VAL A 167 -12.88 -16.04 -8.45
C VAL A 167 -12.58 -15.28 -7.15
N VAL A 168 -12.71 -13.95 -7.16
CA VAL A 168 -12.35 -13.08 -6.03
C VAL A 168 -13.49 -12.93 -5.02
N GLU A 169 -14.75 -13.06 -5.44
CA GLU A 169 -15.96 -12.88 -4.62
C GLU A 169 -15.88 -13.58 -3.24
N PRO A 170 -15.48 -14.87 -3.11
CA PRO A 170 -15.35 -15.51 -1.80
C PRO A 170 -14.32 -14.83 -0.88
N MET A 171 -13.17 -14.43 -1.44
CA MET A 171 -12.10 -13.75 -0.70
C MET A 171 -12.45 -12.30 -0.39
N ALA A 172 -13.22 -11.64 -1.26
CA ALA A 172 -13.70 -10.29 -1.04
C ALA A 172 -14.68 -10.24 0.14
N ILE A 173 -15.55 -11.25 0.29
CA ILE A 173 -16.46 -11.37 1.44
C ILE A 173 -15.66 -11.53 2.74
N GLU A 174 -14.69 -12.44 2.78
CA GLU A 174 -13.84 -12.62 3.96
C GLU A 174 -13.07 -11.33 4.31
N ALA A 175 -12.43 -10.71 3.32
CA ALA A 175 -11.67 -9.47 3.50
C ALA A 175 -12.54 -8.27 3.89
N ALA A 176 -13.81 -8.23 3.48
CA ALA A 176 -14.73 -7.16 3.82
C ALA A 176 -15.30 -7.33 5.24
N VAL A 177 -15.47 -8.57 5.72
CA VAL A 177 -15.98 -8.87 7.07
C VAL A 177 -14.89 -8.72 8.15
N GLU A 178 -13.63 -9.01 7.84
CA GLU A 178 -12.53 -8.99 8.79
C GLU A 178 -12.33 -7.64 9.52
N PRO A 179 -12.37 -6.47 8.86
CA PRO A 179 -12.28 -5.18 9.54
C PRO A 179 -13.40 -4.96 10.57
N GLY A 180 -14.61 -5.45 10.29
CA GLY A 180 -15.73 -5.39 11.21
C GLY A 180 -15.52 -6.26 12.45
N ARG A 181 -14.99 -7.47 12.28
CA ARG A 181 -14.63 -8.35 13.39
C ARG A 181 -13.52 -7.74 14.26
N SER A 182 -12.42 -7.29 13.65
CA SER A 182 -11.32 -6.67 14.37
C SER A 182 -11.75 -5.39 15.10
N TYR A 183 -12.68 -4.61 14.54
CA TYR A 183 -13.26 -3.44 15.22
C TYR A 183 -14.04 -3.83 16.47
N VAL A 184 -14.93 -4.82 16.37
CA VAL A 184 -15.72 -5.30 17.51
C VAL A 184 -14.82 -5.92 18.58
N GLU A 185 -13.85 -6.72 18.19
CA GLU A 185 -12.85 -7.31 19.09
C GLU A 185 -12.02 -6.23 19.80
N GLY A 186 -11.47 -5.28 19.06
CA GLY A 186 -10.69 -4.16 19.62
C GLY A 186 -11.50 -3.33 20.61
N ARG A 187 -12.77 -3.07 20.31
CA ARG A 187 -13.69 -2.38 21.23
C ARG A 187 -13.96 -3.21 22.48
N SER A 188 -14.18 -4.51 22.34
CA SER A 188 -14.39 -5.41 23.48
C SER A 188 -13.15 -5.50 24.38
N GLU A 189 -11.96 -5.51 23.80
CA GLU A 189 -10.70 -5.52 24.53
C GLU A 189 -10.48 -4.20 25.26
N GLN A 190 -10.75 -3.07 24.60
CA GLN A 190 -10.68 -1.75 25.25
C GLN A 190 -11.65 -1.65 26.43
N GLN A 191 -12.88 -2.18 26.30
CA GLN A 191 -13.83 -2.26 27.41
C GLN A 191 -13.29 -3.13 28.54
N ARG A 192 -12.72 -4.30 28.22
CA ARG A 192 -12.13 -5.22 29.19
C ARG A 192 -10.98 -4.58 29.97
N ILE A 193 -10.10 -3.84 29.30
CA ILE A 193 -8.99 -3.12 29.95
C ILE A 193 -9.54 -2.12 30.97
N VAL A 194 -10.55 -1.32 30.60
CA VAL A 194 -11.16 -0.33 31.50
C VAL A 194 -11.89 -1.01 32.67
N GLU A 195 -12.52 -2.16 32.44
CA GLU A 195 -13.14 -2.96 33.50
C GLU A 195 -12.11 -3.51 34.51
N LEU A 196 -10.97 -3.99 34.02
CA LEU A 196 -9.87 -4.45 34.89
C LEU A 196 -9.28 -3.29 35.70
N GLU A 197 -9.10 -2.11 35.10
CA GLU A 197 -8.67 -0.91 35.81
C GLU A 197 -9.66 -0.50 36.92
N LEU A 198 -10.96 -0.61 36.65
CA LEU A 198 -11.99 -0.34 37.65
C LEU A 198 -11.96 -1.37 38.79
N GLN A 199 -11.78 -2.65 38.50
CA GLN A 199 -11.63 -3.70 39.52
C GLN A 199 -10.43 -3.42 40.43
N GLN A 200 -9.29 -3.04 39.84
CA GLN A 200 -8.10 -2.67 40.59
C GLN A 200 -8.35 -1.44 41.47
N ALA A 201 -8.96 -0.37 40.93
CA ALA A 201 -9.26 0.84 41.69
C ALA A 201 -10.21 0.55 42.88
N ARG A 202 -11.23 -0.29 42.67
CA ARG A 202 -12.15 -0.70 43.75
C ARG A 202 -11.44 -1.47 44.85
N TYR A 203 -10.57 -2.40 44.47
CA TYR A 203 -9.78 -3.16 45.44
C TYR A 203 -8.87 -2.24 46.27
N GLU A 204 -8.18 -1.29 45.63
CA GLU A 204 -7.33 -0.32 46.30
C GLU A 204 -8.13 0.59 47.26
N ALA A 205 -9.32 1.04 46.84
CA ALA A 205 -10.20 1.83 47.69
C ALA A 205 -10.65 1.04 48.93
N SER A 206 -11.09 -0.22 48.77
CA SER A 206 -11.45 -1.09 49.91
C SER A 206 -10.26 -1.40 50.82
N LEU A 207 -9.04 -1.50 50.27
CA LEU A 207 -7.84 -1.67 51.09
C LEU A 207 -7.50 -0.41 51.89
N ALA A 208 -7.62 0.78 51.28
CA ALA A 208 -7.40 2.05 51.94
C ALA A 208 -8.42 2.30 53.06
N GLU A 209 -9.69 1.96 52.83
CA GLU A 209 -10.76 1.99 53.83
C GLU A 209 -10.40 1.14 55.05
N ARG A 210 -10.04 -0.14 54.86
CA ARG A 210 -9.64 -1.03 55.96
C ARG A 210 -8.43 -0.51 56.74
N ARG A 211 -7.47 0.11 56.06
CA ARG A 211 -6.29 0.71 56.71
C ARG A 211 -6.67 1.91 57.56
N TYR A 212 -7.53 2.78 57.05
CA TYR A 212 -8.05 3.92 57.81
C TYR A 212 -8.85 3.46 59.03
N ALA A 213 -9.77 2.50 58.85
CA ALA A 213 -10.60 1.96 59.93
C ALA A 213 -9.79 1.26 61.05
N ALA A 214 -8.62 0.72 60.72
CA ALA A 214 -7.71 0.09 61.69
C ALA A 214 -6.74 1.06 62.38
N CYS A 215 -6.73 2.35 62.01
CA CYS A 215 -5.84 3.35 62.59
C CYS A 215 -6.28 3.72 64.02
N ASP A 216 -5.32 3.78 64.94
CA ASP A 216 -5.56 4.28 66.30
C ASP A 216 -5.94 5.79 66.24
N PRO A 217 -7.05 6.21 66.90
CA PRO A 217 -7.47 7.61 66.96
C PRO A 217 -6.43 8.58 67.54
N ASP A 218 -5.54 8.11 68.41
CA ASP A 218 -4.50 8.95 69.01
C ASP A 218 -3.41 9.34 67.99
N ASN A 219 -3.27 8.58 66.90
CA ASN A 219 -2.36 8.85 65.80
C ASN A 219 -2.96 9.79 64.74
N ARG A 220 -3.41 10.98 65.17
CA ARG A 220 -4.18 11.94 64.35
C ARG A 220 -3.55 12.28 63.00
N LEU A 221 -2.23 12.43 62.94
CA LEU A 221 -1.51 12.74 61.68
C LEU A 221 -1.55 11.56 60.70
N ILE A 222 -1.46 10.33 61.20
CA ILE A 222 -1.52 9.11 60.40
C ILE A 222 -2.94 8.91 59.88
N ALA A 223 -3.95 9.12 60.73
CA ALA A 223 -5.36 9.05 60.35
C ALA A 223 -5.69 10.03 59.21
N ALA A 224 -5.27 11.29 59.32
CA ALA A 224 -5.48 12.29 58.27
C ALA A 224 -4.79 11.93 56.94
N GLN A 225 -3.60 11.32 56.99
CA GLN A 225 -2.90 10.87 55.78
C GLN A 225 -3.58 9.65 55.15
N LEU A 226 -4.07 8.70 55.95
CA LEU A 226 -4.82 7.53 55.47
C LEU A 226 -6.16 7.93 54.88
N GLU A 227 -6.86 8.88 55.48
CA GLU A 227 -8.10 9.48 54.96
C GLU A 227 -7.86 10.09 53.58
N LYS A 228 -6.84 10.94 53.45
CA LYS A 228 -6.47 11.53 52.15
C LYS A 228 -6.12 10.45 51.10
N GLY A 229 -5.46 9.37 51.52
CA GLY A 229 -5.17 8.21 50.68
C GLY A 229 -6.44 7.49 50.21
N TRP A 230 -7.41 7.31 51.11
CA TRP A 230 -8.70 6.70 50.81
C TRP A 230 -9.54 7.57 49.88
N GLU A 231 -9.64 8.89 50.13
CA GLU A 231 -10.30 9.84 49.23
C GLU A 231 -9.70 9.80 47.82
N THR A 232 -8.37 9.72 47.73
CA THR A 232 -7.69 9.64 46.43
C THR A 232 -8.06 8.36 45.69
N ALA A 233 -8.13 7.23 46.40
CA ALA A 233 -8.55 5.95 45.83
C ALA A 233 -10.03 5.98 45.38
N LEU A 234 -10.92 6.62 46.14
CA LEU A 234 -12.33 6.79 45.76
C LEU A 234 -12.49 7.65 44.50
N ARG A 235 -11.76 8.78 44.40
CA ARG A 235 -11.76 9.60 43.16
C ARG A 235 -11.25 8.81 41.95
N ARG A 236 -10.29 7.90 42.15
CA ARG A 236 -9.81 7.01 41.09
C ARG A 236 -10.90 6.04 40.63
N VAL A 237 -11.68 5.48 41.56
CA VAL A 237 -12.85 4.63 41.23
C VAL A 237 -13.85 5.40 40.39
N GLU A 238 -14.25 6.61 40.80
CA GLU A 238 -15.18 7.45 40.05
C GLU A 238 -14.69 7.76 38.63
N ALA A 239 -13.40 8.07 38.49
CA ALA A 239 -12.78 8.31 37.19
C ALA A 239 -12.80 7.06 36.28
N CYS A 240 -12.53 5.88 36.84
CA CYS A 240 -12.62 4.62 36.11
C CYS A 240 -14.07 4.28 35.71
N GLU A 241 -15.06 4.53 36.58
CA GLU A 241 -16.48 4.33 36.26
C GLU A 241 -16.96 5.26 35.15
N ALA A 242 -16.55 6.52 35.17
CA ALA A 242 -16.84 7.47 34.10
C ALA A 242 -16.23 7.03 32.76
N ARG A 243 -14.99 6.53 32.77
CA ARG A 243 -14.32 5.97 31.57
C ARG A 243 -15.04 4.72 31.05
N LEU A 244 -15.48 3.82 31.94
CA LEU A 244 -16.24 2.63 31.54
C LEU A 244 -17.60 3.01 30.91
N LYS A 245 -18.29 3.99 31.49
CA LYS A 245 -19.54 4.51 30.95
C LYS A 245 -19.35 5.10 29.56
N ALA A 246 -18.26 5.86 29.35
CA ALA A 246 -17.90 6.39 28.03
C ALA A 246 -17.57 5.28 27.03
N ALA A 247 -16.80 4.25 27.43
CA ALA A 247 -16.45 3.12 26.56
C ALA A 247 -17.66 2.24 26.18
N ARG A 248 -18.70 2.20 27.02
CA ARG A 248 -19.96 1.48 26.75
C ARG A 248 -20.98 2.29 25.97
N ALA A 249 -20.83 3.61 25.88
CA ALA A 249 -21.74 4.44 25.11
C ALA A 249 -21.72 4.05 23.63
N PRO A 250 -22.88 3.89 22.97
CA PRO A 250 -22.93 3.56 21.55
C PRO A 250 -22.21 4.65 20.75
N ASP A 251 -21.30 4.22 19.87
CA ASP A 251 -20.57 5.13 19.00
C ASP A 251 -21.36 5.27 17.67
N PRO A 252 -21.90 6.46 17.35
CA PRO A 252 -22.63 6.66 16.10
C PRO A 252 -21.74 6.57 14.86
N ALA A 253 -20.41 6.71 14.99
CA ALA A 253 -19.46 6.50 13.90
C ALA A 253 -19.11 5.01 13.68
N ALA A 254 -19.53 4.14 14.59
CA ALA A 254 -19.31 2.70 14.56
C ALA A 254 -20.36 1.91 13.79
N ALA A 255 -21.29 2.59 13.11
CA ALA A 255 -22.10 1.95 12.08
C ALA A 255 -21.15 1.56 10.93
N LEU A 256 -20.45 0.45 11.13
CA LEU A 256 -19.66 -0.21 10.10
C LEU A 256 -20.57 -0.31 8.87
N PRO A 257 -20.10 0.15 7.70
CA PRO A 257 -20.78 -0.15 6.45
C PRO A 257 -21.12 -1.63 6.40
N ASP A 258 -22.27 -1.97 5.83
CA ASP A 258 -22.64 -3.37 5.62
C ASP A 258 -21.73 -3.98 4.56
N PHE A 259 -20.55 -4.41 5.02
CA PHE A 259 -19.51 -4.99 4.20
C PHE A 259 -19.91 -6.33 3.63
N ALA A 260 -20.85 -7.03 4.27
CA ALA A 260 -21.44 -8.26 3.74
C ALA A 260 -22.25 -7.95 2.48
N ARG A 261 -23.12 -6.93 2.51
CA ARG A 261 -23.86 -6.49 1.30
C ARG A 261 -22.95 -5.96 0.20
N LEU A 262 -21.85 -5.28 0.56
CA LEU A 262 -20.88 -4.79 -0.43
C LEU A 262 -20.13 -5.95 -1.11
N ALA A 263 -19.87 -7.02 -0.38
CA ALA A 263 -19.17 -8.18 -0.91
C ALA A 263 -20.11 -9.14 -1.67
N GLU A 264 -21.39 -9.22 -1.26
CA GLU A 264 -22.46 -9.91 -2.00
C GLU A 264 -22.75 -9.26 -3.36
N ASP A 265 -22.48 -7.95 -3.51
CA ASP A 265 -22.64 -7.23 -4.78
C ASP A 265 -21.33 -6.57 -5.25
N LEU A 266 -20.29 -7.40 -5.32
CA LEU A 266 -18.98 -6.99 -5.82
C LEU A 266 -19.06 -6.47 -7.27
N ASP A 267 -19.99 -6.97 -8.08
CA ASP A 267 -20.21 -6.47 -9.44
C ASP A 267 -20.75 -5.04 -9.44
N ALA A 268 -21.74 -4.70 -8.61
CA ALA A 268 -22.20 -3.31 -8.50
C ALA A 268 -21.12 -2.40 -7.92
N ALA A 269 -20.35 -2.87 -6.93
CA ALA A 269 -19.22 -2.12 -6.39
C ALA A 269 -18.17 -1.83 -7.48
N TRP A 270 -17.80 -2.85 -8.26
CA TRP A 270 -16.87 -2.73 -9.39
C TRP A 270 -17.38 -1.76 -10.46
N ASN A 271 -18.68 -1.78 -10.74
CA ASN A 271 -19.33 -0.98 -11.77
C ASN A 271 -19.78 0.41 -11.30
N ALA A 272 -19.57 0.77 -10.03
CA ALA A 272 -20.01 2.04 -9.47
C ALA A 272 -19.34 3.25 -10.17
N PRO A 273 -20.08 4.37 -10.38
CA PRO A 273 -19.65 5.49 -11.22
C PRO A 273 -18.43 6.26 -10.69
N GLY A 274 -18.05 6.08 -9.42
CA GLY A 274 -16.85 6.66 -8.82
C GLY A 274 -15.60 5.77 -8.87
N VAL A 275 -15.75 4.51 -9.28
CA VAL A 275 -14.65 3.54 -9.27
C VAL A 275 -13.82 3.69 -10.54
N THR A 276 -12.58 4.13 -10.37
CA THR A 276 -11.63 4.29 -11.47
C THR A 276 -11.07 2.94 -11.91
N MET A 277 -10.56 2.85 -13.15
CA MET A 277 -9.81 1.67 -13.62
C MET A 277 -8.54 1.35 -12.81
N ARG A 278 -8.11 2.25 -11.91
CA ARG A 278 -7.02 2.00 -10.96
C ARG A 278 -7.52 1.29 -9.69
N ALA A 279 -8.78 1.52 -9.33
CA ALA A 279 -9.45 0.92 -8.17
C ALA A 279 -10.14 -0.41 -8.52
N ARG A 280 -10.26 -0.71 -9.82
CA ARG A 280 -10.56 -2.01 -10.40
C ARG A 280 -9.26 -2.79 -10.58
#